data_AF-K4RH45-F1
#
_entry.id   AF-K4RH45-F1
#
_cell.length_a   1.000
_cell.length_b   1.000
_cell.length_c   1.000
_cell.angle_alpha   90.00
_cell.angle_beta   90.00
_cell.angle_gamma   90.00
#
_symmetry.space_group_name_H-M   'P 1'
#
loop_
_entity.id
_entity.type
_entity.pdbx_description
1 polymer ?
#
loop_
_entity_poly.entity_id
_entity_poly.type
_entity_poly.pdbx_seq_one_letter_code
_entity_poly.pdbx_strand_id
1 'polypeptide(L)'
;MPAWKKPDLLEGPLKDLNDALHALHKRAGYPPARRLQARIGKEVFSHTKIHDALTKALLPTRGVVELVVRELAKMARPPIDDIEAEVNRFAALWHAAHGDAPEAAPDHASDRAEGPMGDLGAARSTKRESEGEIQMRAATAHVYQTLVELKRLRPDPNHEWDLYLRTAGEERLAAVEAELGPRDEEGSKIWQDEWERLIQQLEVQTLDIDDTALRERIKDAREFMEWHTETFRVLRWPERKTRLIAARYAMESIEAFRGGDPLPEPSKEYVEMRGVSDLMDELDAERR
;
A
#
# COMPACT_ATOMS: atom_id res chain seq x y z
N MET A 1 -24.79 12.59 14.69
CA MET A 1 -23.86 13.40 13.86
C MET A 1 -24.50 13.59 12.49
N PRO A 2 -24.42 14.78 11.89
CA PRO A 2 -25.03 15.03 10.58
C PRO A 2 -24.25 14.34 9.45
N ALA A 3 -24.97 13.96 8.39
CA ALA A 3 -24.38 13.46 7.16
C ALA A 3 -23.51 14.53 6.48
N TRP A 4 -22.47 14.12 5.77
CA TRP A 4 -21.68 15.06 4.97
C TRP A 4 -22.45 15.51 3.73
N LYS A 5 -22.22 16.76 3.33
CA LYS A 5 -22.83 17.30 2.11
C LYS A 5 -22.22 16.58 0.91
N LYS A 6 -23.07 15.88 0.17
CA LYS A 6 -22.71 15.24 -1.10
C LYS A 6 -22.40 16.32 -2.15
N PRO A 7 -21.32 16.19 -2.94
CA PRO A 7 -21.07 17.07 -4.07
C PRO A 7 -22.16 16.92 -5.14
N ASP A 8 -22.44 18.00 -5.86
CA ASP A 8 -23.31 17.94 -7.03
C ASP A 8 -22.47 17.48 -8.23
N LEU A 9 -22.72 16.25 -8.68
CA LEU A 9 -21.97 15.57 -9.74
C LEU A 9 -22.90 15.27 -10.90
N LEU A 10 -22.39 15.39 -12.13
CA LEU A 10 -23.09 14.92 -13.32
C LEU A 10 -23.27 13.41 -13.28
N GLU A 11 -24.32 12.90 -13.93
CA GLU A 11 -24.52 11.45 -14.08
C GLU A 11 -23.30 10.78 -14.73
N GLY A 12 -22.88 9.66 -14.16
CA GLY A 12 -21.73 8.89 -14.62
C GLY A 12 -20.97 8.19 -13.49
N PRO A 13 -19.86 7.48 -13.81
CA PRO A 13 -19.20 6.58 -12.86
C PRO A 13 -18.63 7.27 -11.61
N LEU A 14 -18.18 8.52 -11.72
CA LEU A 14 -17.74 9.29 -10.55
C LEU A 14 -18.88 9.56 -9.56
N LYS A 15 -20.10 9.82 -10.08
CA LYS A 15 -21.29 9.95 -9.25
C LYS A 15 -21.61 8.60 -8.61
N ASP A 16 -21.58 7.50 -9.36
CA ASP A 16 -21.84 6.17 -8.81
C ASP A 16 -20.88 5.80 -7.66
N LEU A 17 -19.57 6.10 -7.81
CA LEU A 17 -18.59 5.95 -6.75
C LEU A 17 -18.93 6.80 -5.52
N ASN A 18 -19.25 8.09 -5.72
CA ASN A 18 -19.57 8.99 -4.63
C ASN A 18 -20.86 8.56 -3.91
N ASP A 19 -21.88 8.16 -4.66
CA ASP A 19 -23.16 7.65 -4.14
C ASP A 19 -22.95 6.40 -3.29
N ALA A 20 -22.11 5.47 -3.75
CA ALA A 20 -21.74 4.28 -3.00
C ALA A 20 -21.00 4.64 -1.71
N LEU A 21 -20.05 5.58 -1.75
CA LEU A 21 -19.29 6.01 -0.57
C LEU A 21 -20.22 6.63 0.49
N HIS A 22 -21.16 7.48 0.08
CA HIS A 22 -22.15 8.07 0.97
C HIS A 22 -23.13 7.04 1.53
N ALA A 23 -23.52 6.04 0.73
CA ALA A 23 -24.36 4.94 1.19
C ALA A 23 -23.63 4.10 2.27
N LEU A 24 -22.36 3.80 2.06
CA LEU A 24 -21.54 3.07 3.04
C LEU A 24 -21.30 3.92 4.31
N HIS A 25 -21.03 5.22 4.16
CA HIS A 25 -20.90 6.16 5.28
C HIS A 25 -22.17 6.23 6.13
N LYS A 26 -23.34 6.23 5.47
CA LYS A 26 -24.66 6.12 6.13
C LYS A 26 -24.80 4.80 6.89
N ARG A 27 -24.46 3.66 6.28
CA ARG A 27 -24.50 2.34 6.94
C ARG A 27 -23.58 2.29 8.16
N ALA A 28 -22.45 2.99 8.11
CA ALA A 28 -21.51 3.13 9.23
C ALA A 28 -21.98 4.07 10.35
N GLY A 29 -23.15 4.70 10.23
CA GLY A 29 -23.68 5.64 11.21
C GLY A 29 -23.05 7.03 11.16
N TYR A 30 -22.57 7.45 10.00
CA TYR A 30 -21.97 8.77 9.76
C TYR A 30 -20.77 9.10 10.69
N PRO A 31 -19.73 8.24 10.74
CA PRO A 31 -18.55 8.54 11.54
C PRO A 31 -17.86 9.83 11.05
N PRO A 32 -17.38 10.70 11.96
CA PRO A 32 -16.65 11.90 11.56
C PRO A 32 -15.25 11.56 11.02
N ALA A 33 -14.67 12.45 10.21
CA ALA A 33 -13.42 12.17 9.47
C ALA A 33 -12.25 11.95 10.42
N ARG A 34 -12.24 12.67 11.57
CA ARG A 34 -11.26 12.46 12.63
C ARG A 34 -11.36 11.07 13.28
N ARG A 35 -12.56 10.47 13.34
CA ARG A 35 -12.73 9.10 13.85
C ARG A 35 -12.21 8.07 12.85
N LEU A 36 -12.43 8.29 11.56
CA LEU A 36 -11.82 7.47 10.50
C LEU A 36 -10.29 7.61 10.53
N GLN A 37 -9.77 8.83 10.59
CA GLN A 37 -8.34 9.10 10.72
C GLN A 37 -7.74 8.41 11.95
N ALA A 38 -8.39 8.46 13.11
CA ALA A 38 -7.89 7.81 14.32
C ALA A 38 -7.77 6.28 14.18
N ARG A 39 -8.54 5.66 13.29
CA ARG A 39 -8.49 4.22 13.03
C ARG A 39 -7.53 3.84 11.90
N ILE A 40 -7.37 4.71 10.92
CA ILE A 40 -6.41 4.54 9.81
C ILE A 40 -4.98 4.88 10.28
N GLY A 41 -4.84 5.85 11.19
CA GLY A 41 -3.56 6.44 11.59
C GLY A 41 -3.43 7.87 11.08
N LYS A 42 -2.94 8.78 11.95
CA LYS A 42 -2.79 10.21 11.61
C LYS A 42 -1.70 10.47 10.56
N GLU A 43 -0.69 9.62 10.54
CA GLU A 43 0.46 9.70 9.63
C GLU A 43 0.13 9.21 8.22
N VAL A 44 -0.93 8.42 8.05
CA VAL A 44 -1.32 7.88 6.74
C VAL A 44 -2.03 8.93 5.90
N PHE A 45 -3.13 9.49 6.42
CA PHE A 45 -3.86 10.58 5.77
C PHE A 45 -4.36 11.61 6.78
N SER A 46 -4.43 12.87 6.34
CA SER A 46 -5.11 13.90 7.13
C SER A 46 -6.62 13.68 7.15
N HIS A 47 -7.29 14.01 8.26
CA HIS A 47 -8.75 14.01 8.31
C HIS A 47 -9.38 14.91 7.23
N THR A 48 -8.68 15.95 6.80
CA THR A 48 -9.07 16.80 5.66
C THR A 48 -9.09 16.01 4.36
N LYS A 49 -8.08 15.18 4.08
CA LYS A 49 -8.04 14.33 2.88
C LYS A 49 -9.19 13.32 2.86
N ILE A 50 -9.51 12.72 4.01
CA ILE A 50 -10.67 11.82 4.16
C ILE A 50 -11.98 12.57 3.91
N HIS A 51 -12.14 13.76 4.52
CA HIS A 51 -13.34 14.59 4.32
C HIS A 51 -13.49 15.00 2.84
N ASP A 52 -12.40 15.42 2.21
CA ASP A 52 -12.36 15.83 0.82
C ASP A 52 -12.76 14.69 -0.13
N ALA A 53 -12.35 13.45 0.18
CA ALA A 53 -12.69 12.28 -0.63
C ALA A 53 -14.20 12.01 -0.75
N LEU A 54 -15.01 12.43 0.23
CA LEU A 54 -16.47 12.28 0.18
C LEU A 54 -17.21 13.56 -0.23
N THR A 55 -16.57 14.73 -0.11
CA THR A 55 -17.25 16.03 -0.23
C THR A 55 -16.87 16.86 -1.46
N LYS A 56 -15.71 16.60 -2.07
CA LYS A 56 -15.26 17.32 -3.27
C LYS A 56 -15.69 16.58 -4.54
N ALA A 57 -15.93 17.36 -5.60
CA ALA A 57 -16.24 16.85 -6.93
C ALA A 57 -14.99 16.41 -7.71
N LEU A 58 -14.05 15.76 -7.03
CA LEU A 58 -12.78 15.26 -7.58
C LEU A 58 -12.67 13.77 -7.28
N LEU A 59 -12.07 13.01 -8.19
CA LEU A 59 -11.80 11.59 -7.97
C LEU A 59 -10.73 11.46 -6.86
N PRO A 60 -11.02 10.83 -5.71
CA PRO A 60 -10.01 10.58 -4.68
C PRO A 60 -8.97 9.58 -5.19
N THR A 61 -7.76 9.55 -4.61
CA THR A 61 -6.80 8.49 -4.98
C THR A 61 -7.31 7.12 -4.54
N ARG A 62 -6.91 6.07 -5.27
CA ARG A 62 -7.37 4.70 -5.04
C ARG A 62 -7.09 4.25 -3.60
N GLY A 63 -5.87 4.47 -3.10
CA GLY A 63 -5.50 4.08 -1.73
C GLY A 63 -6.37 4.76 -0.66
N VAL A 64 -6.82 6.00 -0.88
CA VAL A 64 -7.76 6.67 0.04
C VAL A 64 -9.12 6.00 0.03
N VAL A 65 -9.64 5.64 -1.16
CA VAL A 65 -10.93 4.96 -1.28
C VAL A 65 -10.89 3.62 -0.57
N GLU A 66 -9.90 2.77 -0.85
CA GLU A 66 -9.79 1.44 -0.28
C GLU A 66 -9.70 1.45 1.25
N LEU A 67 -8.85 2.31 1.82
CA LEU A 67 -8.71 2.43 3.28
C LEU A 67 -9.96 2.98 3.96
N VAL A 68 -10.60 4.00 3.37
CA VAL A 68 -11.84 4.56 3.91
C VAL A 68 -12.97 3.53 3.84
N VAL A 69 -13.10 2.80 2.73
CA VAL A 69 -14.11 1.75 2.55
C VAL A 69 -13.90 0.64 3.58
N ARG A 70 -12.65 0.17 3.75
CA ARG A 70 -12.28 -0.86 4.74
C ARG A 70 -12.74 -0.46 6.15
N GLU A 71 -12.45 0.77 6.58
CA GLU A 71 -12.84 1.23 7.92
C GLU A 71 -14.35 1.50 8.05
N LEU A 72 -15.01 1.98 7.00
CA LEU A 72 -16.45 2.14 7.02
C LEU A 72 -17.19 0.80 7.03
N ALA A 73 -16.70 -0.20 6.28
CA ALA A 73 -17.25 -1.54 6.25
C ALA A 73 -17.21 -2.20 7.65
N LYS A 74 -16.08 -2.06 8.36
CA LYS A 74 -15.94 -2.49 9.78
C LYS A 74 -16.95 -1.82 10.73
N MET A 75 -17.44 -0.63 10.39
CA MET A 75 -18.41 0.13 11.20
C MET A 75 -19.86 -0.03 10.74
N ALA A 76 -20.10 -0.65 9.58
CA ALA A 76 -21.40 -0.75 8.96
C ALA A 76 -22.40 -1.54 9.82
N ARG A 77 -23.67 -1.13 9.77
CA ARG A 77 -24.80 -1.85 10.37
C ARG A 77 -25.88 -2.11 9.30
N PRO A 78 -26.22 -3.38 9.00
CA PRO A 78 -25.62 -4.62 9.53
C PRO A 78 -24.14 -4.75 9.15
N PRO A 79 -23.36 -5.57 9.90
CA PRO A 79 -21.97 -5.85 9.59
C PRO A 79 -21.81 -6.33 8.15
N ILE A 80 -20.70 -5.95 7.52
CA ILE A 80 -20.28 -6.52 6.24
C ILE A 80 -19.32 -7.65 6.56
N ASP A 81 -19.70 -8.88 6.21
CA ASP A 81 -18.94 -10.08 6.56
C ASP A 81 -17.64 -10.19 5.74
N ASP A 82 -17.69 -9.81 4.46
CA ASP A 82 -16.53 -9.81 3.56
C ASP A 82 -16.10 -8.37 3.24
N ILE A 83 -15.14 -7.87 4.02
CA ILE A 83 -14.60 -6.52 3.86
C ILE A 83 -13.80 -6.39 2.56
N GLU A 84 -13.08 -7.44 2.15
CA GLU A 84 -12.24 -7.40 0.94
C GLU A 84 -13.10 -7.39 -0.33
N ALA A 85 -14.19 -8.17 -0.35
CA ALA A 85 -15.15 -8.09 -1.46
C ALA A 85 -15.77 -6.69 -1.58
N GLU A 86 -16.05 -6.02 -0.46
CA GLU A 86 -16.55 -4.64 -0.48
C GLU A 86 -15.47 -3.66 -0.97
N VAL A 87 -14.22 -3.81 -0.53
CA VAL A 87 -13.09 -3.01 -1.04
C VAL A 87 -12.92 -3.20 -2.55
N ASN A 88 -12.97 -4.44 -3.05
CA ASN A 88 -12.88 -4.77 -4.48
C ASN A 88 -14.04 -4.17 -5.29
N ARG A 89 -15.26 -4.17 -4.74
CA ARG A 89 -16.42 -3.51 -5.36
C ARG A 89 -16.18 -2.01 -5.53
N PHE A 90 -15.61 -1.35 -4.53
CA PHE A 90 -15.26 0.07 -4.62
C PHE A 90 -14.07 0.34 -5.53
N ALA A 91 -13.09 -0.55 -5.58
CA ALA A 91 -11.99 -0.47 -6.55
C ALA A 91 -12.52 -0.53 -7.99
N ALA A 92 -13.50 -1.39 -8.27
CA ALA A 92 -14.15 -1.44 -9.59
C ALA A 92 -14.90 -0.14 -9.94
N LEU A 93 -15.61 0.47 -8.97
CA LEU A 93 -16.25 1.78 -9.16
C LEU A 93 -15.21 2.89 -9.38
N TRP A 94 -14.07 2.81 -8.69
CA TRP A 94 -12.97 3.73 -8.87
C TRP A 94 -12.36 3.63 -10.27
N HIS A 95 -12.09 2.41 -10.75
CA HIS A 95 -11.60 2.15 -12.11
C HIS A 95 -12.57 2.68 -13.18
N ALA A 96 -13.88 2.42 -13.02
CA ALA A 96 -14.89 2.96 -13.93
C ALA A 96 -14.93 4.52 -13.93
N ALA A 97 -14.69 5.14 -12.77
CA ALA A 97 -14.59 6.60 -12.64
C ALA A 97 -13.29 7.19 -13.19
N HIS A 98 -12.19 6.43 -13.11
CA HIS A 98 -10.90 6.81 -13.68
C HIS A 98 -10.94 6.74 -15.22
N GLY A 99 -11.69 5.78 -15.76
CA GLY A 99 -11.74 5.48 -17.20
C GLY A 99 -11.13 4.13 -17.55
N ASP A 100 -10.59 3.40 -16.57
CA ASP A 100 -10.08 2.04 -16.68
C ASP A 100 -11.21 1.02 -16.56
N ALA A 101 -12.30 1.21 -17.30
CA ALA A 101 -13.32 0.16 -17.37
C ALA A 101 -12.63 -1.10 -17.91
N PRO A 102 -12.61 -2.23 -17.17
CA PRO A 102 -12.11 -3.47 -17.73
C PRO A 102 -12.93 -3.72 -18.99
N GLU A 103 -12.25 -3.77 -20.14
CA GLU A 103 -12.86 -3.96 -21.44
C GLU A 103 -13.71 -5.23 -21.38
N ALA A 104 -15.02 -5.04 -21.25
CA ALA A 104 -15.97 -6.14 -21.24
C ALA A 104 -15.84 -6.84 -22.60
N ALA A 105 -15.63 -8.16 -22.56
CA ALA A 105 -15.52 -8.99 -23.75
C ALA A 105 -16.66 -8.68 -24.75
N PRO A 106 -16.38 -8.64 -26.06
CA PRO A 106 -17.34 -8.18 -27.03
C PRO A 106 -18.41 -9.24 -27.24
N ASP A 107 -19.68 -8.86 -27.07
CA ASP A 107 -20.81 -9.60 -27.64
C ASP A 107 -21.78 -8.63 -28.34
N HIS A 108 -22.36 -9.13 -29.41
CA HIS A 108 -22.55 -8.42 -30.67
C HIS A 108 -23.67 -7.36 -30.77
N ALA A 109 -23.42 -6.43 -31.70
CA ALA A 109 -24.37 -5.82 -32.64
C ALA A 109 -25.51 -4.94 -32.07
N SER A 110 -25.31 -3.63 -32.17
CA SER A 110 -26.39 -2.74 -32.63
C SER A 110 -25.83 -1.71 -33.60
N ASP A 111 -26.05 -2.03 -34.87
CA ASP A 111 -26.13 -1.10 -35.99
C ASP A 111 -26.99 0.14 -35.62
N ARG A 112 -26.39 1.34 -35.60
CA ARG A 112 -27.10 2.62 -35.77
C ARG A 112 -26.15 3.82 -35.95
N ALA A 113 -26.21 4.34 -37.17
CA ALA A 113 -26.16 5.75 -37.55
C ALA A 113 -24.91 6.56 -37.19
N GLU A 114 -23.99 6.60 -38.15
CA GLU A 114 -22.93 7.59 -38.25
C GLU A 114 -23.51 9.01 -38.43
N GLY A 115 -23.27 9.87 -37.44
CA GLY A 115 -23.33 11.32 -37.58
C GLY A 115 -21.92 11.89 -37.38
N PRO A 116 -21.52 12.97 -38.09
CA PRO A 116 -20.17 13.50 -38.01
C PRO A 116 -20.04 14.33 -36.72
N MET A 117 -19.60 13.67 -35.64
CA MET A 117 -19.21 14.31 -34.37
C MET A 117 -17.76 13.96 -34.03
N GLY A 118 -16.87 14.06 -35.02
CA GLY A 118 -15.43 13.81 -34.87
C GLY A 118 -14.67 15.09 -34.62
N ASP A 119 -14.42 15.43 -33.34
CA ASP A 119 -13.24 16.22 -32.92
C ASP A 119 -13.07 16.29 -31.39
N LEU A 120 -14.17 16.23 -30.63
CA LEU A 120 -14.12 16.43 -29.17
C LEU A 120 -13.68 15.19 -28.36
N GLY A 121 -13.65 14.01 -28.97
CA GLY A 121 -13.21 12.76 -28.33
C GLY A 121 -11.69 12.66 -28.21
N ALA A 122 -10.96 13.06 -29.26
CA ALA A 122 -9.50 12.97 -29.30
C ALA A 122 -8.83 13.89 -28.26
N ALA A 123 -9.33 15.12 -28.10
CA ALA A 123 -8.80 16.07 -27.12
C ALA A 123 -9.06 15.65 -25.65
N ARG A 124 -10.09 14.83 -25.37
CA ARG A 124 -10.34 14.30 -24.02
C ARG A 124 -9.48 13.07 -23.71
N SER A 125 -9.17 12.24 -24.72
CA SER A 125 -8.29 11.07 -24.56
C SER A 125 -6.87 11.51 -24.17
N THR A 126 -6.29 12.45 -24.94
CA THR A 126 -4.92 12.91 -24.72
C THR A 126 -4.73 13.62 -23.39
N LYS A 127 -5.73 14.41 -22.95
CA LYS A 127 -5.68 15.05 -21.64
C LYS A 127 -5.70 14.02 -20.50
N ARG A 128 -6.52 12.96 -20.63
CA ARG A 128 -6.61 11.91 -19.61
C ARG A 128 -5.36 11.04 -19.53
N GLU A 129 -4.80 10.68 -20.69
CA GLU A 129 -3.51 9.97 -20.77
C GLU A 129 -2.42 10.78 -20.05
N SER A 130 -2.37 12.09 -20.26
CA SER A 130 -1.40 12.96 -19.57
C SER A 130 -1.64 13.05 -18.06
N GLU A 131 -2.89 13.03 -17.59
CA GLU A 131 -3.21 13.07 -16.16
C GLU A 131 -2.83 11.75 -15.47
N GLY A 132 -3.10 10.60 -16.12
CA GLY A 132 -2.71 9.28 -15.64
C GLY A 132 -1.19 9.12 -15.55
N GLU A 133 -0.45 9.57 -16.57
CA GLU A 133 1.03 9.56 -16.54
C GLU A 133 1.60 10.43 -15.40
N ILE A 134 1.03 11.62 -15.17
CA ILE A 134 1.44 12.50 -14.08
C ILE A 134 1.16 11.84 -12.73
N GLN A 135 -0.01 11.24 -12.56
CA GLN A 135 -0.38 10.55 -11.33
C GLN A 135 0.52 9.34 -11.06
N MET A 136 0.79 8.52 -12.08
CA MET A 136 1.70 7.37 -11.99
C MET A 136 3.13 7.80 -11.63
N ARG A 137 3.64 8.87 -12.24
CA ARG A 137 4.97 9.42 -11.90
C ARG A 137 5.02 9.91 -10.45
N ALA A 138 3.96 10.54 -9.97
CA ALA A 138 3.86 10.97 -8.58
C ALA A 138 3.79 9.77 -7.62
N ALA A 139 2.96 8.77 -7.91
CA ALA A 139 2.83 7.55 -7.11
C ALA A 139 4.18 6.83 -6.96
N THR A 140 4.86 6.56 -8.08
CA THR A 140 6.20 5.93 -8.06
C THR A 140 7.23 6.79 -7.34
N ALA A 141 7.09 8.13 -7.32
CA ALA A 141 8.03 9.02 -6.63
C ALA A 141 7.86 8.95 -5.11
N HIS A 142 6.62 8.87 -4.65
CA HIS A 142 6.32 8.68 -3.24
C HIS A 142 6.85 7.33 -2.73
N VAL A 143 6.59 6.24 -3.46
CA VAL A 143 7.13 4.91 -3.12
C VAL A 143 8.65 4.94 -3.08
N TYR A 144 9.30 5.49 -4.11
CA TYR A 144 10.76 5.56 -4.17
C TYR A 144 11.34 6.33 -2.98
N GLN A 145 10.73 7.46 -2.60
CA GLN A 145 11.18 8.25 -1.45
C GLN A 145 11.04 7.46 -0.13
N THR A 146 9.94 6.74 0.07
CA THR A 146 9.76 5.88 1.26
C THR A 146 10.80 4.76 1.31
N LEU A 147 11.14 4.15 0.16
CA LEU A 147 12.21 3.14 0.07
C LEU A 147 13.58 3.73 0.41
N VAL A 148 13.86 4.97 0.00
CA VAL A 148 15.10 5.70 0.39
C VAL A 148 15.14 5.93 1.90
N GLU A 149 14.02 6.28 2.53
CA GLU A 149 13.92 6.45 3.98
C GLU A 149 14.13 5.13 4.72
N LEU A 150 13.47 4.04 4.29
CA LEU A 150 13.71 2.69 4.81
C LEU A 150 15.19 2.30 4.69
N LYS A 151 15.82 2.55 3.54
CA LYS A 151 17.24 2.27 3.31
C LYS A 151 18.16 3.05 4.27
N ARG A 152 17.77 4.27 4.64
CA ARG A 152 18.51 5.18 5.53
C ARG A 152 18.20 5.01 7.00
N LEU A 153 17.10 4.34 7.34
CA LEU A 153 16.74 4.02 8.71
C LEU A 153 17.96 3.34 9.37
N ARG A 154 18.30 3.77 10.59
CA ARG A 154 19.38 3.14 11.33
C ARG A 154 19.01 1.70 11.64
N PRO A 155 19.97 0.79 11.90
CA PRO A 155 19.64 -0.50 12.48
C PRO A 155 18.99 -0.32 13.85
N ASP A 156 18.15 -1.27 14.26
CA ASP A 156 17.68 -1.37 15.64
C ASP A 156 18.90 -1.33 16.58
N PRO A 157 18.95 -0.44 17.60
CA PRO A 157 20.05 -0.39 18.55
C PRO A 157 20.28 -1.71 19.30
N ASN A 158 19.25 -2.55 19.43
CA ASN A 158 19.35 -3.87 20.05
C ASN A 158 19.63 -5.01 19.04
N HIS A 159 19.92 -4.69 17.77
CA HIS A 159 20.16 -5.72 16.76
C HIS A 159 21.36 -6.61 17.09
N GLU A 160 22.47 -6.02 17.55
CA GLU A 160 23.66 -6.78 17.93
C GLU A 160 23.39 -7.64 19.17
N TRP A 161 22.67 -7.08 20.15
CA TRP A 161 22.18 -7.81 21.32
C TRP A 161 21.39 -9.07 20.95
N ASP A 162 20.42 -8.95 20.04
CA ASP A 162 19.60 -10.06 19.57
C ASP A 162 20.45 -11.13 18.82
N LEU A 163 21.47 -10.72 18.06
CA LEU A 163 22.40 -11.64 17.40
C LEU A 163 23.29 -12.40 18.40
N TYR A 164 23.79 -11.71 19.42
CA TYR A 164 24.65 -12.28 20.44
C TYR A 164 23.91 -13.28 21.33
N LEU A 165 22.73 -12.92 21.85
CA LEU A 165 21.92 -13.82 22.68
C LEU A 165 21.61 -15.15 21.96
N ARG A 166 21.38 -15.10 20.64
CA ARG A 166 21.09 -16.29 19.81
C ARG A 166 22.30 -17.16 19.49
N THR A 167 23.52 -16.60 19.50
CA THR A 167 24.76 -17.34 19.19
C THR A 167 25.44 -17.86 20.44
N ALA A 168 25.36 -17.11 21.53
CA ALA A 168 26.09 -17.36 22.77
C ALA A 168 25.26 -18.11 23.84
N GLY A 169 23.93 -18.12 23.71
CA GLY A 169 23.01 -18.67 24.71
C GLY A 169 22.81 -17.74 25.92
N GLU A 170 21.75 -17.96 26.69
CA GLU A 170 21.37 -17.12 27.85
C GLU A 170 22.46 -17.08 28.95
N GLU A 171 23.31 -18.10 29.03
CA GLU A 171 24.40 -18.19 30.02
C GLU A 171 25.47 -17.11 29.85
N ARG A 172 25.52 -16.44 28.68
CA ARG A 172 26.47 -15.35 28.40
C ARG A 172 25.85 -13.96 28.48
N LEU A 173 24.60 -13.83 28.92
CA LEU A 173 23.88 -12.55 28.95
C LEU A 173 24.65 -11.48 29.73
N ALA A 174 25.23 -11.84 30.89
CA ALA A 174 26.05 -10.92 31.69
C ALA A 174 27.36 -10.50 31.01
N ALA A 175 27.96 -11.37 30.19
CA ALA A 175 29.19 -11.04 29.44
C ALA A 175 28.88 -10.12 28.26
N VAL A 176 27.77 -10.38 27.56
CA VAL A 176 27.28 -9.52 26.47
C VAL A 176 26.89 -8.15 27.01
N GLU A 177 26.23 -8.08 28.16
CA GLU A 177 25.89 -6.81 28.81
C GLU A 177 27.12 -5.99 29.19
N ALA A 178 28.17 -6.65 29.67
CA ALA A 178 29.43 -6.00 29.98
C ALA A 178 30.16 -5.46 28.74
N GLU A 179 29.97 -6.10 27.57
CA GLU A 179 30.62 -5.71 26.31
C GLU A 179 29.84 -4.63 25.54
N LEU A 180 28.53 -4.80 25.40
CA LEU A 180 27.67 -3.93 24.58
C LEU A 180 26.99 -2.81 25.39
N GLY A 181 27.01 -2.89 26.72
CA GLY A 181 26.19 -2.04 27.59
C GLY A 181 24.72 -2.47 27.58
N PRO A 182 23.87 -1.89 28.46
CA PRO A 182 22.47 -2.32 28.60
C PRO A 182 21.66 -2.16 27.31
N ARG A 183 20.60 -2.97 27.15
CA ARG A 183 19.65 -2.84 26.04
C ARG A 183 19.04 -1.44 26.03
N ASP A 184 18.99 -0.84 24.84
CA ASP A 184 18.31 0.43 24.61
C ASP A 184 16.86 0.16 24.20
N GLU A 185 16.02 -0.20 25.18
CA GLU A 185 14.60 -0.54 24.95
C GLU A 185 13.81 0.65 24.37
N GLU A 186 14.10 1.87 24.82
CA GLU A 186 13.44 3.06 24.31
C GLU A 186 13.87 3.37 22.86
N GLY A 187 15.17 3.28 22.56
CA GLY A 187 15.67 3.44 21.20
C GLY A 187 15.14 2.39 20.23
N SER A 188 15.05 1.13 20.68
CA SER A 188 14.48 0.02 19.90
C SER A 188 12.98 0.23 19.64
N LYS A 189 12.23 0.72 20.63
CA LYS A 189 10.83 1.09 20.44
C LYS A 189 10.64 2.25 19.46
N ILE A 190 11.43 3.33 19.59
CA ILE A 190 11.39 4.46 18.64
C ILE A 190 11.71 3.99 17.23
N TRP A 191 12.69 3.09 17.10
CA TRP A 191 13.05 2.49 15.82
C TRP A 191 11.91 1.66 15.24
N GLN A 192 11.27 0.82 16.06
CA GLN A 192 10.14 -0.03 15.66
C GLN A 192 8.97 0.84 15.17
N ASP A 193 8.59 1.87 15.94
CA ASP A 193 7.51 2.79 15.58
C ASP A 193 7.79 3.48 14.22
N GLU A 194 9.03 3.92 13.98
CA GLU A 194 9.43 4.56 12.73
C GLU A 194 9.46 3.57 11.55
N TRP A 195 9.93 2.35 11.78
CA TRP A 195 9.93 1.28 10.80
C TRP A 195 8.49 0.90 10.39
N GLU A 196 7.60 0.67 11.36
CA GLU A 196 6.18 0.37 11.12
C GLU A 196 5.49 1.49 10.33
N ARG A 197 5.78 2.75 10.70
CA ARG A 197 5.28 3.92 9.98
C ARG A 197 5.68 3.89 8.51
N LEU A 198 6.96 3.60 8.22
CA LEU A 198 7.48 3.57 6.85
C LEU A 198 6.93 2.39 6.04
N ILE A 199 6.79 1.20 6.66
CA ILE A 199 6.18 0.03 6.02
C ILE A 199 4.71 0.31 5.67
N GLN A 200 3.95 0.89 6.59
CA GLN A 200 2.56 1.26 6.35
C GLN A 200 2.44 2.32 5.25
N GLN A 201 3.34 3.31 5.24
CA GLN A 201 3.40 4.33 4.20
C GLN A 201 3.70 3.70 2.82
N LEU A 202 4.64 2.76 2.76
CA LEU A 202 5.00 2.04 1.56
C LEU A 202 3.81 1.24 1.00
N GLU A 203 3.09 0.52 1.85
CA GLU A 203 1.87 -0.20 1.48
C GLU A 203 0.86 0.74 0.81
N VAL A 204 0.53 1.84 1.48
CA VAL A 204 -0.52 2.76 1.03
C VAL A 204 -0.15 3.43 -0.29
N GLN A 205 1.10 3.85 -0.45
CA GLN A 205 1.57 4.48 -1.68
C GLN A 205 1.63 3.50 -2.85
N THR A 206 1.85 2.21 -2.57
CA THR A 206 1.87 1.16 -3.59
C THR A 206 0.48 0.90 -4.19
N LEU A 207 -0.60 1.17 -3.44
CA LEU A 207 -1.98 1.09 -3.95
C LEU A 207 -2.29 2.10 -5.05
N ASP A 208 -1.53 3.21 -5.11
CA ASP A 208 -1.69 4.24 -6.14
C ASP A 208 -0.89 3.93 -7.43
N ILE A 209 -0.21 2.77 -7.52
CA ILE A 209 0.49 2.31 -8.73
C ILE A 209 -0.42 1.38 -9.53
N ASP A 210 -0.89 1.82 -10.70
CA ASP A 210 -1.79 1.01 -11.53
C ASP A 210 -1.12 -0.18 -12.22
N ASP A 211 0.20 -0.14 -12.47
CA ASP A 211 0.93 -1.25 -13.07
C ASP A 211 1.03 -2.46 -12.11
N THR A 212 0.32 -3.53 -12.44
CA THR A 212 0.21 -4.73 -11.60
C THR A 212 1.57 -5.39 -11.35
N ALA A 213 2.42 -5.49 -12.37
CA ALA A 213 3.70 -6.19 -12.26
C ALA A 213 4.64 -5.43 -11.30
N LEU A 214 4.76 -4.12 -11.47
CA LEU A 214 5.54 -3.26 -10.58
C LEU A 214 4.98 -3.29 -9.15
N ARG A 215 3.66 -3.21 -9.00
CA ARG A 215 2.99 -3.28 -7.69
C ARG A 215 3.34 -4.56 -6.94
N GLU A 216 3.27 -5.71 -7.60
CA GLU A 216 3.64 -6.99 -6.99
C GLU A 216 5.13 -7.05 -6.63
N ARG A 217 6.05 -6.48 -7.43
CA ARG A 217 7.47 -6.41 -7.04
C ARG A 217 7.70 -5.58 -5.76
N ILE A 218 7.00 -4.45 -5.63
CA ILE A 218 7.11 -3.59 -4.44
C ILE A 218 6.50 -4.26 -3.22
N LYS A 219 5.35 -4.93 -3.39
CA LYS A 219 4.69 -5.69 -2.33
C LYS A 219 5.56 -6.85 -1.83
N ASP A 220 6.15 -7.63 -2.74
CA ASP A 220 7.08 -8.70 -2.43
C ASP A 220 8.27 -8.17 -1.61
N ALA A 221 8.87 -7.06 -2.04
CA ALA A 221 9.96 -6.41 -1.30
C ALA A 221 9.54 -5.92 0.09
N ARG A 222 8.31 -5.40 0.24
CA ARG A 222 7.76 -4.98 1.54
C ARG A 222 7.59 -6.18 2.47
N GLU A 223 7.03 -7.29 1.99
CA GLU A 223 6.82 -8.51 2.79
C GLU A 223 8.16 -9.03 3.36
N PHE A 224 9.23 -8.99 2.57
CA PHE A 224 10.58 -9.31 3.08
C PHE A 224 11.04 -8.41 4.22
N MET A 225 10.70 -7.12 4.17
CA MET A 225 11.05 -6.18 5.23
C MET A 225 10.23 -6.49 6.50
N GLU A 226 8.95 -6.86 6.37
CA GLU A 226 8.04 -7.23 7.47
C GLU A 226 8.50 -8.49 8.22
N TRP A 227 8.92 -9.52 7.48
CA TRP A 227 9.42 -10.79 8.04
C TRP A 227 10.65 -10.65 8.95
N HIS A 228 11.30 -9.49 8.95
CA HIS A 228 12.43 -9.26 9.83
C HIS A 228 12.06 -9.33 11.32
N THR A 229 10.85 -8.95 11.67
CA THR A 229 10.40 -8.83 13.07
C THR A 229 10.32 -10.16 13.82
N GLU A 230 10.10 -11.29 13.12
CA GLU A 230 9.96 -12.62 13.74
C GLU A 230 10.81 -13.72 13.09
N THR A 231 10.77 -13.82 11.75
CA THR A 231 11.29 -14.98 10.99
C THR A 231 12.80 -14.91 10.74
N PHE A 232 13.32 -13.78 10.24
CA PHE A 232 14.76 -13.64 9.95
C PHE A 232 15.64 -13.60 11.20
N ARG A 233 15.02 -13.27 12.34
CA ARG A 233 15.60 -13.44 13.66
C ARG A 233 16.09 -14.89 13.87
N VAL A 234 15.35 -15.91 13.40
CA VAL A 234 15.75 -17.33 13.51
C VAL A 234 16.94 -17.67 12.60
N LEU A 235 16.99 -17.04 11.43
CA LEU A 235 17.94 -17.37 10.35
C LEU A 235 19.26 -16.58 10.41
N ARG A 236 19.45 -15.76 11.46
CA ARG A 236 20.64 -14.91 11.67
C ARG A 236 20.91 -13.94 10.50
N TRP A 237 19.89 -13.61 9.71
CA TRP A 237 20.06 -12.65 8.65
C TRP A 237 20.01 -11.23 9.22
N PRO A 238 21.03 -10.37 8.96
CA PRO A 238 21.03 -9.03 9.52
C PRO A 238 19.86 -8.21 8.98
N GLU A 239 19.15 -7.52 9.87
CA GLU A 239 18.00 -6.65 9.56
C GLU A 239 18.29 -5.73 8.40
N ARG A 240 19.35 -4.94 8.60
CA ARG A 240 19.83 -3.98 7.65
C ARG A 240 20.12 -4.64 6.30
N LYS A 241 20.64 -5.87 6.27
CA LYS A 241 20.96 -6.56 5.01
C LYS A 241 19.68 -6.90 4.25
N THR A 242 18.67 -7.48 4.92
CA THR A 242 17.34 -7.76 4.33
C THR A 242 16.73 -6.48 3.77
N ARG A 243 16.65 -5.43 4.60
CA ARG A 243 16.07 -4.13 4.20
C ARG A 243 16.79 -3.51 3.01
N LEU A 244 18.13 -3.54 2.99
CA LEU A 244 18.92 -3.00 1.88
C LEU A 244 18.74 -3.79 0.58
N ILE A 245 18.66 -5.11 0.64
CA ILE A 245 18.43 -5.98 -0.53
C ILE A 245 17.01 -5.72 -1.08
N ALA A 246 16.00 -5.76 -0.22
CA ALA A 246 14.62 -5.59 -0.61
C ALA A 246 14.32 -4.19 -1.17
N ALA A 247 14.77 -3.13 -0.46
CA ALA A 247 14.57 -1.76 -0.92
C ALA A 247 15.27 -1.49 -2.25
N ARG A 248 16.50 -1.99 -2.43
CA ARG A 248 17.23 -1.86 -3.70
C ARG A 248 16.48 -2.51 -4.86
N TYR A 249 15.97 -3.72 -4.68
CA TYR A 249 15.22 -4.42 -5.71
C TYR A 249 13.95 -3.66 -6.14
N ALA A 250 13.18 -3.15 -5.17
CA ALA A 250 12.00 -2.34 -5.46
C ALA A 250 12.36 -1.02 -6.17
N MET A 251 13.45 -0.36 -5.74
CA MET A 251 13.92 0.88 -6.37
C MET A 251 14.38 0.65 -7.82
N GLU A 252 15.15 -0.41 -8.09
CA GLU A 252 15.57 -0.79 -9.45
C GLU A 252 14.37 -1.10 -10.34
N SER A 253 13.32 -1.73 -9.79
CA SER A 253 12.07 -1.99 -10.51
C SER A 253 11.32 -0.70 -10.87
N ILE A 254 11.27 0.27 -9.95
CA ILE A 254 10.67 1.59 -10.21
C ILE A 254 11.46 2.37 -11.27
N GLU A 255 12.79 2.30 -11.22
CA GLU A 255 13.66 2.96 -12.20
C GLU A 255 13.49 2.37 -13.60
N ALA A 256 13.49 1.03 -13.73
CA ALA A 256 13.22 0.34 -14.99
C ALA A 256 11.85 0.72 -15.57
N PHE A 257 10.80 0.65 -14.73
CA PHE A 257 9.44 1.04 -15.14
C PHE A 257 9.37 2.48 -15.66
N ARG A 258 10.04 3.43 -14.97
CA ARG A 258 10.10 4.84 -15.40
C ARG A 258 10.86 5.04 -16.70
N GLY A 259 11.85 4.19 -16.97
CA GLY A 259 12.60 4.16 -18.22
C GLY A 259 11.83 3.53 -19.39
N GLY A 260 10.73 2.82 -19.12
CA GLY A 260 10.05 1.97 -20.10
C GLY A 260 10.82 0.65 -20.36
N ASP A 261 11.75 0.30 -19.50
CA ASP A 261 12.51 -0.94 -19.57
C ASP A 261 11.73 -2.09 -18.92
N PRO A 262 11.98 -3.36 -19.33
CA PRO A 262 11.46 -4.52 -18.62
C PRO A 262 11.90 -4.50 -17.14
N LEU A 263 11.00 -4.92 -16.25
CA LEU A 263 11.33 -5.02 -14.83
C LEU A 263 12.50 -5.99 -14.63
N PRO A 264 13.48 -5.65 -13.77
CA PRO A 264 14.68 -6.44 -13.59
C PRO A 264 14.36 -7.79 -12.95
N GLU A 265 15.12 -8.81 -13.35
CA GLU A 265 15.14 -10.08 -12.64
C GLU A 265 15.69 -9.87 -11.21
N PRO A 266 15.14 -10.57 -10.19
CA PRO A 266 15.66 -10.49 -8.84
C PRO A 266 17.15 -10.86 -8.79
N SER A 267 17.93 -10.08 -8.03
CA SER A 267 19.35 -10.38 -7.81
C SER A 267 19.52 -11.74 -7.13
N LYS A 268 20.70 -12.37 -7.29
CA LYS A 268 21.02 -13.63 -6.60
C LYS A 268 20.82 -13.51 -5.08
N GLU A 269 21.23 -12.39 -4.49
CA GLU A 269 21.05 -12.13 -3.05
C GLU A 269 19.56 -12.09 -2.65
N TYR A 270 18.71 -11.54 -3.52
CA TYR A 270 17.27 -11.48 -3.30
C TYR A 270 16.62 -12.87 -3.45
N VAL A 271 17.04 -13.66 -4.45
CA VAL A 271 16.57 -15.05 -4.62
C VAL A 271 17.01 -15.93 -3.45
N GLU A 272 18.25 -15.80 -2.98
CA GLU A 272 18.73 -16.50 -1.79
C GLU A 272 17.90 -16.12 -0.55
N MET A 273 17.60 -14.83 -0.38
CA MET A 273 16.72 -14.34 0.69
C MET A 273 15.29 -14.90 0.56
N ARG A 274 14.77 -15.06 -0.66
CA ARG A 274 13.44 -15.64 -0.94
C ARG A 274 13.35 -17.12 -0.62
N GLY A 275 14.31 -17.91 -1.08
CA GLY A 275 14.31 -19.36 -0.80
C GLY A 275 14.40 -19.66 0.71
N VAL A 276 15.00 -18.76 1.48
CA VAL A 276 14.99 -18.84 2.95
C VAL A 276 13.59 -18.60 3.53
N SER A 277 12.79 -17.70 2.95
CA SER A 277 11.41 -17.50 3.40
C SER A 277 10.49 -18.64 3.01
N ASP A 278 10.60 -19.13 1.77
CA ASP A 278 9.77 -20.24 1.29
C ASP A 278 9.92 -21.48 2.20
N LEU A 279 11.15 -21.74 2.65
CA LEU A 279 11.45 -22.81 3.61
C LEU A 279 10.83 -22.58 5.00
N MET A 280 10.66 -21.33 5.43
CA MET A 280 10.00 -21.01 6.70
C MET A 280 8.50 -21.21 6.62
N ASP A 281 7.88 -20.78 5.52
CA ASP A 281 6.45 -21.02 5.27
C ASP A 281 6.14 -22.53 5.24
N GLU A 282 7.03 -23.34 4.66
CA GLU A 282 6.94 -24.81 4.66
C GLU A 282 7.03 -25.37 6.10
N LEU A 283 8.00 -24.93 6.90
CA LEU A 283 8.17 -25.37 8.29
C LEU A 283 6.99 -24.98 9.19
N ASP A 284 6.41 -23.80 9.00
CA ASP A 284 5.24 -23.35 9.76
C ASP A 284 3.97 -24.09 9.32
N ALA A 285 3.85 -24.47 8.04
CA ALA A 285 2.77 -25.32 7.56
C ALA A 285 2.83 -26.73 8.16
N GLU A 286 4.02 -27.31 8.34
CA GLU A 286 4.21 -28.63 8.97
C GLU A 286 3.86 -28.65 10.48
N ARG A 287 3.89 -27.49 11.15
CA ARG A 287 3.59 -27.37 12.59
C ARG A 287 2.10 -27.22 12.91
N ARG A 288 1.24 -26.98 11.91
CA ARG A 288 -0.21 -26.78 12.06
C ARG A 288 -0.98 -28.07 11.86
#